data_AF-A0A349QUW9-F1
#
_entry.id   AF-A0A349QUW9-F1
#
_cell.length_a   1.000
_cell.length_b   1.000
_cell.length_c   1.000
_cell.angle_alpha   90.00
_cell.angle_beta   90.00
_cell.angle_gamma   90.00
#
_symmetry.space_group_name_H-M   'P 1'
#
loop_
_entity.id
_entity.type
_entity.pdbx_description
1 polymer ?
#
loop_
_entity_poly.entity_id
_entity_poly.type
_entity_poly.pdbx_seq_one_letter_code
_entity_poly.pdbx_strand_id
1 'polypeptide(L)'
;SFANRVGAIAYASKNPTNTISQQILTKALADTDADLAATAIQGLDLSNPAVRKSAEKTILALAEKSEASVIRASAIQKLAQTKDKKYKSLILNAVTDKSYMVIASSIMAIKSAYPDQLQQSLNRIDPDATEYLKALITELSKS
;
A
#
# COMPACT_ATOMS: atom_id res chain seq x y z
N SER A 1 -14.04 11.41 18.77
CA SER A 1 -14.84 10.18 18.56
C SER A 1 -14.36 9.48 17.30
N PHE A 2 -14.69 8.19 17.13
CA PHE A 2 -14.44 7.46 15.89
C PHE A 2 -15.07 8.16 14.67
N ALA A 3 -16.35 8.57 14.77
CA ALA A 3 -17.06 9.25 13.69
C ALA A 3 -16.35 10.53 13.19
N ASN A 4 -15.79 11.35 14.09
CA ASN A 4 -15.06 12.56 13.69
C ASN A 4 -13.77 12.21 12.94
N ARG A 5 -13.08 11.12 13.32
CA ARG A 5 -11.87 10.64 12.64
C ARG A 5 -12.21 10.12 11.25
N VAL A 6 -13.27 9.32 11.12
CA VAL A 6 -13.79 8.87 9.81
C VAL A 6 -14.08 10.07 8.90
N GLY A 7 -14.84 11.06 9.40
CA GLY A 7 -15.20 12.25 8.62
C GLY A 7 -13.98 13.07 8.18
N ALA A 8 -13.01 13.28 9.08
CA ALA A 8 -11.79 14.02 8.78
C ALA A 8 -10.92 13.31 7.73
N ILE A 9 -10.73 11.99 7.87
CA ILE A 9 -9.94 11.20 6.91
C ILE A 9 -10.65 11.14 5.56
N ALA A 10 -11.97 10.90 5.54
CA ALA A 10 -12.75 10.88 4.31
C ALA A 10 -12.71 12.23 3.56
N TYR A 11 -12.82 13.34 4.30
CA TYR A 11 -12.65 14.68 3.72
C TYR A 11 -11.24 14.85 3.15
N ALA A 12 -10.22 14.49 3.92
CA ALA A 12 -8.83 14.68 3.52
C ALA A 12 -8.45 13.84 2.28
N SER A 13 -8.88 12.58 2.21
CA SER A 13 -8.64 11.70 1.07
C SER A 13 -9.29 12.19 -0.23
N LYS A 14 -10.42 12.93 -0.14
CA LYS A 14 -11.07 13.56 -1.29
C LYS A 14 -10.41 14.87 -1.75
N ASN A 15 -9.51 15.42 -0.93
CA ASN A 15 -8.85 16.70 -1.17
C ASN A 15 -7.32 16.56 -1.06
N PRO A 16 -6.68 15.65 -1.81
CA PRO A 16 -5.28 15.27 -1.58
C PRO A 16 -4.27 16.39 -1.90
N THR A 17 -4.63 17.38 -2.70
CA THR A 17 -3.74 18.52 -3.00
C THR A 17 -3.75 19.59 -1.91
N ASN A 18 -4.67 19.52 -0.95
CA ASN A 18 -4.77 20.48 0.15
C ASN A 18 -3.76 20.13 1.26
N THR A 19 -2.98 21.12 1.68
CA THR A 19 -1.95 20.95 2.73
C THR A 19 -2.51 20.46 4.05
N ILE A 20 -3.68 20.98 4.48
CA ILE A 20 -4.35 20.55 5.72
C ILE A 20 -4.82 19.09 5.57
N SER A 21 -5.36 18.71 4.41
CA SER A 21 -5.71 17.30 4.15
C SER A 21 -4.50 16.38 4.30
N GLN A 22 -3.35 16.75 3.73
CA GLN A 22 -2.13 15.95 3.85
C GLN A 22 -1.62 15.88 5.30
N GLN A 23 -1.78 16.94 6.10
CA GLN A 23 -1.47 16.91 7.54
C GLN A 23 -2.41 15.98 8.31
N ILE A 24 -3.71 16.02 8.02
CA ILE A 24 -4.71 15.12 8.63
C ILE A 24 -4.34 13.67 8.33
N LEU A 25 -4.06 13.34 7.07
CA LEU A 25 -3.69 12.00 6.64
C LEU A 25 -2.35 11.54 7.27
N THR A 26 -1.36 12.44 7.33
CA THR A 26 -0.07 12.12 7.97
C THR A 26 -0.26 11.78 9.45
N LYS A 27 -1.11 12.53 10.17
CA LYS A 27 -1.43 12.23 11.56
C LYS A 27 -2.19 10.91 11.72
N ALA A 28 -3.08 10.61 10.77
CA ALA A 28 -3.88 9.39 10.76
C ALA A 28 -3.06 8.11 10.44
N LEU A 29 -1.78 8.22 10.06
CA LEU A 29 -0.89 7.04 9.97
C LEU A 29 -0.72 6.32 11.31
N ALA A 30 -0.84 7.04 12.43
CA ALA A 30 -0.75 6.50 13.78
C ALA A 30 -2.13 6.21 14.39
N ASP A 31 -3.16 6.14 13.56
CA ASP A 31 -4.51 5.86 14.03
C ASP A 31 -4.61 4.43 14.59
N THR A 32 -5.31 4.26 15.72
CA THR A 32 -5.52 2.97 16.39
C THR A 32 -6.43 2.03 15.58
N ASP A 33 -7.25 2.57 14.70
CA ASP A 33 -8.09 1.81 13.80
C ASP A 33 -7.33 1.52 12.49
N ALA A 34 -7.15 0.24 12.17
CA ALA A 34 -6.29 -0.19 11.08
C ALA A 34 -6.82 0.22 9.69
N ASP A 35 -8.14 0.26 9.51
CA ASP A 35 -8.75 0.64 8.24
C ASP A 35 -8.65 2.14 8.02
N LEU A 36 -8.73 2.94 9.09
CA LEU A 36 -8.51 4.38 9.02
C LEU A 36 -7.05 4.74 8.77
N ALA A 37 -6.10 4.03 9.40
CA ALA A 37 -4.69 4.16 9.07
C ALA A 37 -4.39 3.76 7.61
N ALA A 38 -4.98 2.66 7.13
CA ALA A 38 -4.86 2.22 5.75
C ALA A 38 -5.43 3.24 4.75
N THR A 39 -6.62 3.79 5.04
CA THR A 39 -7.25 4.85 4.24
C THR A 39 -6.37 6.09 4.20
N ALA A 40 -5.75 6.45 5.33
CA ALA A 40 -4.83 7.57 5.40
C ALA A 40 -3.59 7.34 4.52
N ILE A 41 -2.98 6.15 4.58
CA ILE A 41 -1.87 5.76 3.70
C ILE A 41 -2.24 5.96 2.24
N GLN A 42 -3.40 5.49 1.82
CA GLN A 42 -3.86 5.58 0.43
C GLN A 42 -4.10 7.03 -0.04
N GLY A 43 -4.55 7.92 0.85
CA GLY A 43 -4.81 9.32 0.54
C GLY A 43 -3.56 10.22 0.46
N LEU A 44 -2.42 9.76 0.99
CA LEU A 44 -1.19 10.56 0.98
C LEU A 44 -0.63 10.70 -0.44
N ASP A 45 -0.21 11.92 -0.77
CA ASP A 45 0.47 12.20 -2.03
C ASP A 45 1.99 12.17 -1.85
N LEU A 46 2.59 11.00 -2.04
CA LEU A 46 4.04 10.86 -1.98
C LEU A 46 4.77 11.49 -3.17
N SER A 47 4.09 11.99 -4.20
CA SER A 47 4.77 12.78 -5.25
C SER A 47 5.18 14.16 -4.74
N ASN A 48 4.44 14.70 -3.76
CA ASN A 48 4.78 15.94 -3.07
C ASN A 48 5.99 15.72 -2.12
N PRO A 49 7.12 16.45 -2.32
CA PRO A 49 8.32 16.27 -1.49
C PRO A 49 8.10 16.55 -0.01
N ALA A 50 7.22 17.50 0.35
CA ALA A 50 6.95 17.84 1.74
C ALA A 50 6.20 16.70 2.45
N VAL A 51 5.19 16.13 1.79
CA VAL A 51 4.42 14.99 2.29
C VAL A 51 5.30 13.75 2.37
N ARG A 52 6.11 13.48 1.34
CA ARG A 52 7.07 12.38 1.35
C ARG A 52 8.01 12.50 2.54
N LYS A 53 8.62 13.67 2.75
CA LYS A 53 9.53 13.92 3.87
C LYS A 53 8.88 13.63 5.23
N SER A 54 7.59 13.93 5.41
CA SER A 54 6.89 13.71 6.69
C SER A 54 6.37 12.28 6.89
N ALA A 55 6.02 11.56 5.82
CA ALA A 55 5.29 10.30 5.93
C ALA A 55 6.11 9.05 5.55
N GLU A 56 7.12 9.20 4.69
CA GLU A 56 7.76 8.08 4.00
C GLU A 56 8.38 7.05 4.95
N LYS A 57 9.11 7.50 5.98
CA LYS A 57 9.71 6.61 6.98
C LYS A 57 8.65 5.80 7.73
N THR A 58 7.52 6.42 8.06
CA THR A 58 6.40 5.76 8.75
C THR A 58 5.73 4.74 7.84
N ILE A 59 5.43 5.10 6.59
CA ILE A 59 4.82 4.18 5.62
C ILE A 59 5.72 2.97 5.37
N LEU A 60 7.04 3.17 5.25
CA LEU A 60 7.99 2.08 5.11
C LEU A 60 7.95 1.12 6.31
N ALA A 61 7.99 1.66 7.53
CA ALA A 61 7.89 0.84 8.74
C ALA A 61 6.55 0.08 8.83
N LEU A 62 5.45 0.71 8.41
CA LEU A 62 4.13 0.09 8.38
C LEU A 62 4.05 -1.04 7.34
N ALA A 63 4.67 -0.87 6.17
CA ALA A 63 4.77 -1.93 5.15
C ALA A 63 5.53 -3.16 5.66
N GLU A 64 6.61 -2.94 6.42
CA GLU A 64 7.48 -4.02 6.91
C GLU A 64 6.95 -4.72 8.17
N LYS A 65 6.33 -3.98 9.10
CA LYS A 65 6.16 -4.43 10.49
C LYS A 65 4.74 -4.39 11.03
N SER A 66 3.79 -3.79 10.32
CA SER A 66 2.41 -3.73 10.81
C SER A 66 1.85 -5.14 10.98
N GLU A 67 1.25 -5.44 12.13
CA GLU A 67 0.53 -6.70 12.34
C GLU A 67 -0.72 -6.79 11.46
N ALA A 68 -1.40 -5.65 11.29
CA ALA A 68 -2.56 -5.54 10.41
C ALA A 68 -2.14 -5.63 8.93
N SER A 69 -2.68 -6.63 8.24
CA SER A 69 -2.41 -6.85 6.81
C SER A 69 -2.92 -5.71 5.93
N VAL A 70 -4.02 -5.05 6.29
CA VAL A 70 -4.61 -3.94 5.51
C VAL A 70 -3.68 -2.73 5.44
N ILE A 71 -2.95 -2.49 6.53
CA ILE A 71 -1.91 -1.46 6.61
C ILE A 71 -0.71 -1.86 5.73
N ARG A 72 -0.20 -3.10 5.86
CA ARG A 72 0.93 -3.57 5.03
C ARG A 72 0.60 -3.46 3.55
N ALA A 73 -0.56 -3.98 3.15
CA ALA A 73 -1.09 -3.94 1.79
C ALA A 73 -1.17 -2.51 1.24
N SER A 74 -1.79 -1.59 1.99
CA SER A 74 -1.93 -0.19 1.59
C SER A 74 -0.59 0.51 1.47
N ALA A 75 0.34 0.24 2.39
CA ALA A 75 1.68 0.82 2.37
C ALA A 75 2.51 0.33 1.17
N ILE A 76 2.46 -0.97 0.86
CA ILE A 76 3.12 -1.54 -0.34
C ILE A 76 2.62 -0.87 -1.61
N GLN A 77 1.30 -0.74 -1.79
CA GLN A 77 0.74 -0.07 -2.95
C GLN A 77 1.16 1.41 -3.02
N LYS A 78 1.12 2.12 -1.89
CA LYS A 78 1.50 3.53 -1.83
C LYS A 78 2.98 3.76 -2.15
N LEU A 79 3.87 2.92 -1.64
CA LEU A 79 5.31 2.99 -1.96
C LEU A 79 5.56 2.66 -3.43
N ALA A 80 4.84 1.69 -4.01
CA ALA A 80 4.97 1.34 -5.42
C ALA A 80 4.62 2.48 -6.37
N GLN A 81 3.65 3.34 -6.01
CA GLN A 81 3.30 4.54 -6.80
C GLN A 81 4.48 5.49 -7.00
N THR A 82 5.47 5.49 -6.10
CA THR A 82 6.67 6.34 -6.23
C THR A 82 7.65 5.82 -7.29
N LYS A 83 7.55 4.54 -7.66
CA LYS A 83 8.50 3.81 -8.53
C LYS A 83 9.96 3.93 -8.08
N ASP A 84 10.19 4.24 -6.81
CA ASP A 84 11.53 4.40 -6.27
C ASP A 84 12.18 3.03 -6.05
N LYS A 85 13.36 2.85 -6.63
CA LYS A 85 14.13 1.61 -6.58
C LYS A 85 14.42 1.14 -5.16
N LYS A 86 14.47 2.05 -4.17
CA LYS A 86 14.69 1.66 -2.76
C LYS A 86 13.58 0.75 -2.21
N TYR A 87 12.37 0.82 -2.75
CA TYR A 87 11.24 -0.01 -2.32
C TYR A 87 11.07 -1.29 -3.13
N LYS A 88 11.82 -1.43 -4.23
CA LYS A 88 11.65 -2.54 -5.15
C LYS A 88 11.78 -3.90 -4.45
N SER A 89 12.80 -4.08 -3.61
CA SER A 89 12.99 -5.36 -2.91
C SER A 89 11.83 -5.69 -1.96
N LEU A 90 11.37 -4.72 -1.17
CA LEU A 90 10.21 -4.87 -0.30
C LEU A 90 8.95 -5.27 -1.08
N ILE A 91 8.65 -4.54 -2.16
CA ILE A 91 7.47 -4.77 -2.99
C ILE A 91 7.52 -6.15 -3.64
N LEU A 92 8.67 -6.56 -4.19
CA LEU A 92 8.84 -7.87 -4.82
C LEU A 92 8.78 -9.03 -3.83
N ASN A 93 9.20 -8.83 -2.58
CA ASN A 93 9.17 -9.86 -1.56
C ASN A 93 7.79 -10.02 -0.91
N ALA A 94 6.92 -9.01 -0.99
CA ALA A 94 5.58 -9.08 -0.41
C ALA A 94 4.65 -10.13 -1.05
N VAL A 95 5.01 -10.71 -2.20
CA VAL A 95 4.29 -11.88 -2.79
C VAL A 95 4.41 -13.14 -1.94
N THR A 96 5.31 -13.18 -0.97
CA THR A 96 5.49 -14.28 0.00
C THR A 96 4.95 -13.93 1.39
N ASP A 97 4.15 -12.87 1.53
CA ASP A 97 3.49 -12.54 2.81
C ASP A 97 2.45 -13.60 3.18
N LYS A 98 2.23 -13.82 4.48
CA LYS A 98 1.21 -14.75 4.98
C LYS A 98 -0.23 -14.34 4.68
N SER A 99 -0.48 -13.09 4.32
CA SER A 99 -1.81 -12.54 4.03
C SER A 99 -2.04 -12.44 2.53
N TYR A 100 -3.11 -13.09 2.05
CA TYR A 100 -3.48 -13.05 0.63
C TYR A 100 -3.82 -11.63 0.14
N MET A 101 -4.29 -10.75 1.02
CA MET A 101 -4.49 -9.33 0.70
C MET A 101 -3.17 -8.59 0.43
N VAL A 102 -2.12 -8.92 1.18
CA VAL A 102 -0.78 -8.36 0.96
C VAL A 102 -0.17 -8.91 -0.32
N ILE A 103 -0.30 -10.22 -0.55
CA ILE A 103 0.14 -10.85 -1.80
C ILE A 103 -0.57 -10.20 -3.00
N ALA A 104 -1.90 -10.10 -2.99
CA ALA A 104 -2.67 -9.47 -4.05
C ALA A 104 -2.23 -8.01 -4.31
N SER A 105 -2.05 -7.24 -3.23
CA SER A 105 -1.56 -5.85 -3.29
C SER A 105 -0.15 -5.75 -3.87
N SER A 106 0.72 -6.68 -3.52
CA SER A 106 2.06 -6.79 -4.08
C SER A 106 2.02 -7.09 -5.57
N ILE A 107 1.22 -8.06 -6.03
CA ILE A 107 1.10 -8.38 -7.47
C ILE A 107 0.63 -7.15 -8.26
N MET A 108 -0.40 -6.45 -7.77
CA MET A 108 -0.90 -5.22 -8.41
C MET A 108 0.16 -4.11 -8.42
N ALA A 109 0.87 -3.92 -7.31
CA ALA A 109 1.98 -2.97 -7.21
C ALA A 109 3.12 -3.30 -8.19
N ILE A 110 3.47 -4.59 -8.34
CA ILE A 110 4.50 -5.05 -9.26
C ILE A 110 4.07 -4.82 -10.70
N LYS A 111 2.83 -5.17 -11.08
CA LYS A 111 2.33 -4.90 -12.44
C LYS A 111 2.42 -3.42 -12.80
N SER A 112 2.11 -2.52 -11.85
CA SER A 112 2.11 -1.07 -12.09
C SER A 112 3.52 -0.44 -12.10
N ALA A 113 4.39 -0.83 -11.18
CA ALA A 113 5.69 -0.17 -10.96
C ALA A 113 6.87 -0.92 -11.61
N TYR A 114 6.79 -2.25 -11.72
CA TYR A 114 7.86 -3.13 -12.16
C TYR A 114 7.33 -4.28 -13.05
N PRO A 115 6.62 -4.00 -14.16
CA PRO A 115 5.95 -5.02 -14.97
C PRO A 115 6.88 -6.14 -15.43
N ASP A 116 8.15 -5.84 -15.75
CA ASP A 116 9.17 -6.82 -16.14
C ASP A 116 9.50 -7.86 -15.07
N GLN A 117 9.08 -7.62 -13.81
CA GLN A 117 9.29 -8.53 -12.69
C GLN A 117 8.04 -9.36 -12.37
N LEU A 118 6.90 -9.08 -13.01
CA LEU A 118 5.62 -9.69 -12.67
C LEU A 118 5.68 -11.22 -12.78
N GLN A 119 6.09 -11.75 -13.93
CA GLN A 119 6.11 -13.19 -14.16
C GLN A 119 7.04 -13.92 -13.19
N GLN A 120 8.21 -13.36 -12.92
CA GLN A 120 9.16 -13.92 -11.97
C GLN A 120 8.58 -13.92 -10.55
N SER A 121 7.89 -12.86 -10.15
CA SER A 121 7.26 -12.76 -8.83
C SER A 121 6.07 -13.69 -8.66
N LEU A 122 5.26 -13.89 -9.70
CA LEU A 122 4.13 -14.82 -9.67
C LEU A 122 4.58 -16.26 -9.37
N ASN A 123 5.73 -16.67 -9.92
CA ASN A 123 6.30 -18.01 -9.69
C ASN A 123 6.79 -18.25 -8.24
N ARG A 124 6.81 -17.22 -7.39
CA ARG A 124 7.24 -17.30 -5.98
C ARG A 124 6.07 -17.42 -5.01
N ILE A 125 4.84 -17.25 -5.48
CA ILE A 125 3.65 -17.33 -4.65
C ILE A 125 3.43 -18.80 -4.28
N ASP A 126 3.12 -19.05 -3.02
CA ASP A 126 2.78 -20.39 -2.53
C ASP A 126 1.59 -20.99 -3.31
N PRO A 127 1.53 -22.32 -3.55
CA PRO A 127 0.43 -22.94 -4.30
C PRO A 127 -0.97 -22.64 -3.76
N ASP A 128 -1.16 -22.58 -2.43
CA ASP A 128 -2.47 -22.33 -1.83
C ASP A 128 -2.91 -20.88 -2.11
N ALA A 129 -1.98 -19.94 -1.96
CA ALA A 129 -2.20 -18.53 -2.30
C ALA A 129 -2.43 -18.35 -3.81
N THR A 130 -1.73 -19.12 -4.64
CA THR A 130 -1.89 -19.10 -6.11
C THR A 130 -3.28 -19.56 -6.52
N GLU A 131 -3.79 -20.65 -5.93
CA GLU A 131 -5.15 -21.12 -6.23
C GLU A 131 -6.21 -20.14 -5.72
N TYR A 132 -6.04 -19.59 -4.51
CA TYR A 132 -6.96 -18.58 -3.97
C TYR A 132 -7.01 -17.30 -4.84
N LEU A 133 -5.85 -16.86 -5.35
CA LEU A 133 -5.72 -15.63 -6.15
C LEU A 133 -5.79 -15.86 -7.66
N LYS A 134 -6.17 -17.06 -8.11
CA LYS A 134 -6.11 -17.47 -9.52
C LYS A 134 -6.81 -16.53 -10.49
N ALA A 135 -7.97 -16.00 -10.12
CA ALA A 135 -8.71 -15.05 -10.95
C ALA A 135 -7.90 -13.77 -11.19
N LEU A 136 -7.37 -13.19 -10.10
CA LEU A 136 -6.50 -12.02 -10.15
C LEU A 136 -5.24 -12.30 -10.98
N ILE A 137 -4.55 -13.41 -10.72
CA ILE A 137 -3.32 -13.78 -11.44
C ILE A 137 -3.61 -13.94 -12.94
N THR A 138 -4.71 -14.60 -13.29
CA THR A 138 -5.11 -14.81 -14.69
C THR A 138 -5.43 -13.49 -15.39
N GLU A 139 -6.13 -12.57 -14.72
CA GLU A 139 -6.42 -11.24 -15.25
C GLU A 139 -5.15 -10.42 -15.44
N LEU A 140 -4.24 -10.45 -14.46
CA LEU A 140 -3.03 -9.65 -14.50
C LEU A 140 -1.98 -10.17 -15.49
N SER A 141 -2.00 -11.47 -15.81
CA SER A 141 -1.14 -12.09 -16.84
C SER A 141 -1.61 -11.85 -18.27
N LYS A 142 -2.85 -11.38 -18.48
CA LYS A 142 -3.31 -10.93 -19.79
C LYS A 142 -2.68 -9.57 -20.09
N SER A 143 -1.92 -9.53 -21.19
CA SER A 143 -1.28 -8.33 -21.74
C SER A 143 -2.27 -7.58 -22.61
#